data_AF-A0A485LMZ3-F1
#
_entry.id   AF-A0A485LMZ3-F1
#
_cell.length_a   1.000
_cell.length_b   1.000
_cell.length_c   1.000
_cell.angle_alpha   90.00
_cell.angle_beta   90.00
_cell.angle_gamma   90.00
#
_symmetry.space_group_name_H-M   'P 1'
#
loop_
_entity.id
_entity.type
_entity.pdbx_description
1 polymer ?
#
loop_
_entity_poly.entity_id
_entity_poly.type
_entity_poly.pdbx_seq_one_letter_code
_entity_poly.pdbx_strand_id
1 'polypeptide(L)'
;MPFQPARALWNLGASLIERRLHPNKQALAGLGLLRPHVWKARVGLMDLGVAAHMNNAAAIANMELARWHNTGVSGMFELVVAHKWMFLAGANMIRYRHEIPPFAAYAIHSDVIFWDDTWFFFRHRFVCPTTGKLFIEGVTRVVVKDSHRNTISLPQIAKAMGIGPLDPNPEMPETVKAYLRWDAATKRSMEGGIGSEQTKTG
;
A
#
# COMPACT_ATOMS: atom_id res chain seq x y z
N MET A 1 8.62 13.04 10.68
CA MET A 1 7.45 12.67 11.51
C MET A 1 7.63 11.21 11.91
N PRO A 2 7.60 10.85 13.20
CA PRO A 2 7.96 9.51 13.65
C PRO A 2 6.93 8.48 13.14
N PHE A 3 7.43 7.32 12.70
CA PHE A 3 6.62 6.12 12.48
C PHE A 3 5.76 5.87 13.73
N GLN A 4 4.46 5.60 13.56
CA GLN A 4 3.51 5.47 14.67
C GLN A 4 3.17 3.99 14.90
N PRO A 5 4.06 3.19 15.52
CA PRO A 5 3.88 1.75 15.67
C PRO A 5 2.59 1.41 16.43
N ALA A 6 2.20 2.25 17.39
CA ALA A 6 0.95 2.09 18.13
C ALA A 6 -0.29 2.10 17.22
N ARG A 7 -0.36 2.98 16.21
CA ARG A 7 -1.50 3.01 15.26
C ARG A 7 -1.50 1.81 14.33
N ALA A 8 -0.31 1.38 13.88
CA ALA A 8 -0.19 0.20 13.03
C ALA A 8 -0.63 -1.07 13.79
N LEU A 9 -0.15 -1.25 15.02
CA LEU A 9 -0.55 -2.35 15.92
C LEU A 9 -2.04 -2.29 16.25
N TRP A 10 -2.58 -1.11 16.54
CA TRP A 10 -4.01 -0.92 16.77
C TRP A 10 -4.85 -1.32 15.55
N ASN A 11 -4.52 -0.80 14.36
CA ASN A 11 -5.26 -1.12 13.13
C ASN A 11 -5.18 -2.61 12.79
N LEU A 12 -4.00 -3.21 12.95
CA LEU A 12 -3.82 -4.65 12.75
C LEU A 12 -4.68 -5.44 13.76
N GLY A 13 -4.58 -5.14 15.06
CA GLY A 13 -5.36 -5.80 16.10
C GLY A 13 -6.87 -5.66 15.90
N ALA A 14 -7.34 -4.45 15.57
CA ALA A 14 -8.75 -4.20 15.26
C ALA A 14 -9.23 -5.02 14.06
N SER A 15 -8.43 -5.08 12.99
CA SER A 15 -8.77 -5.87 11.79
C SER A 15 -8.78 -7.39 12.04
N LEU A 16 -7.94 -7.89 12.96
CA LEU A 16 -7.95 -9.29 13.39
C LEU A 16 -9.21 -9.62 14.19
N ILE A 17 -9.63 -8.72 15.08
CA ILE A 17 -10.89 -8.84 15.82
C ILE A 17 -12.07 -8.79 14.85
N GLU A 18 -12.09 -7.84 13.91
CA GLU A 18 -13.11 -7.73 12.87
C GLU A 18 -13.26 -9.03 12.09
N ARG A 19 -12.14 -9.59 11.60
CA ARG A 19 -12.12 -10.89 10.93
C ARG A 19 -12.62 -12.02 11.82
N ARG A 20 -12.25 -12.02 13.11
CA ARG A 20 -12.63 -13.07 14.06
C ARG A 20 -14.14 -13.09 14.31
N LEU A 21 -14.76 -11.92 14.34
CA LEU A 21 -16.19 -11.72 14.56
C LEU A 21 -17.02 -11.86 13.27
N HIS A 22 -16.41 -11.76 12.09
CA HIS A 22 -17.12 -11.87 10.83
C HIS A 22 -17.66 -13.31 10.59
N PRO A 23 -18.97 -13.50 10.33
CA PRO A 23 -19.58 -14.83 10.20
C PRO A 23 -18.97 -15.68 9.07
N ASN A 24 -18.62 -15.04 7.95
CA ASN A 24 -17.98 -15.68 6.81
C ASN A 24 -16.59 -15.10 6.59
N LYS A 25 -15.55 -15.79 7.09
CA LYS A 25 -14.15 -15.37 6.93
C LYS A 25 -13.66 -15.50 5.48
N GLN A 26 -14.20 -16.45 4.72
CA GLN A 26 -13.82 -16.66 3.33
C GLN A 26 -14.29 -15.52 2.45
N ALA A 27 -15.43 -14.90 2.78
CA ALA A 27 -15.88 -13.69 2.10
C ALA A 27 -14.90 -12.52 2.23
N LEU A 28 -13.99 -12.54 3.21
CA LEU A 28 -12.96 -11.51 3.40
C LEU A 28 -11.64 -11.87 2.71
N ALA A 29 -11.42 -13.15 2.35
CA ALA A 29 -10.15 -13.67 1.88
C ALA A 29 -9.65 -13.01 0.58
N GLY A 30 -10.49 -12.29 -0.18
CA GLY A 30 -10.10 -11.57 -1.41
C GLY A 30 -9.97 -10.05 -1.29
N LEU A 31 -10.09 -9.47 -0.10
CA LEU A 31 -10.02 -8.02 0.08
C LEU A 31 -8.61 -7.47 -0.21
N GLY A 32 -8.57 -6.37 -0.94
CA GLY A 32 -7.36 -5.73 -1.45
C GLY A 32 -6.70 -6.41 -2.64
N LEU A 33 -7.12 -7.64 -3.00
CA LEU A 33 -6.58 -8.39 -4.14
C LEU A 33 -7.60 -8.53 -5.27
N LEU A 34 -8.72 -9.19 -5.00
CA LEU A 34 -9.80 -9.35 -5.97
C LEU A 34 -10.81 -8.20 -5.94
N ARG A 35 -10.97 -7.59 -4.76
CA ARG A 35 -11.92 -6.50 -4.54
C ARG A 35 -11.26 -5.41 -3.71
N PRO A 36 -11.62 -4.13 -3.91
CA PRO A 36 -11.06 -3.05 -3.12
C PRO A 36 -11.35 -3.23 -1.63
N HIS A 37 -10.30 -3.14 -0.82
CA HIS A 37 -10.41 -2.96 0.63
C HIS A 37 -10.69 -1.50 0.94
N VAL A 38 -11.60 -1.23 1.87
CA VAL A 38 -11.96 0.13 2.28
C VAL A 38 -11.62 0.32 3.74
N TRP A 39 -10.66 1.20 4.03
CA TRP A 39 -10.33 1.61 5.38
C TRP A 39 -10.79 3.05 5.63
N LYS A 40 -11.55 3.28 6.71
CA LYS A 40 -12.13 4.60 7.02
C LYS A 40 -11.40 5.21 8.21
N ALA A 41 -11.09 6.50 8.11
CA ALA A 41 -10.42 7.25 9.16
C ALA A 41 -10.80 8.73 9.12
N ARG A 42 -10.31 9.48 10.12
CA ARG A 42 -10.38 10.94 10.15
C ARG A 42 -8.98 11.51 10.31
N VAL A 43 -8.76 12.71 9.81
CA VAL A 43 -7.48 13.41 10.00
C VAL A 43 -7.32 13.72 11.48
N GLY A 44 -6.33 13.09 12.14
CA GLY A 44 -5.99 13.40 13.53
C GLY A 44 -5.06 14.59 13.63
N LEU A 45 -4.84 15.09 14.85
CA LEU A 45 -3.88 16.16 15.12
C LEU A 45 -2.47 15.80 14.63
N MET A 46 -2.09 14.52 14.76
CA MET A 46 -0.80 13.99 14.31
C MET A 46 -0.70 13.83 12.79
N ASP A 47 -1.79 13.94 12.05
CA ASP A 47 -1.80 13.85 10.59
C ASP A 47 -1.66 15.25 9.94
N LEU A 48 -1.70 16.34 10.72
CA LEU A 48 -1.65 17.70 10.22
C LEU A 48 -0.22 18.18 9.91
N GLY A 49 -0.10 18.94 8.83
CA GLY A 49 1.09 19.73 8.50
C GLY A 49 0.98 21.17 9.02
N VAL A 50 2.03 21.96 8.77
CA VAL A 50 2.09 23.39 9.15
C VAL A 50 0.94 24.20 8.55
N ALA A 51 0.54 23.88 7.32
CA ALA A 51 -0.56 24.54 6.61
C ALA A 51 -1.97 24.04 7.04
N ALA A 52 -2.07 23.35 8.18
CA ALA A 52 -3.33 22.86 8.75
C ALA A 52 -4.19 22.06 7.75
N HIS A 53 -3.56 21.16 7.00
CA HIS A 53 -4.22 20.11 6.22
C HIS A 53 -3.46 18.79 6.42
N MET A 54 -4.00 17.67 5.92
CA MET A 54 -3.28 16.40 5.97
C MET A 54 -1.88 16.56 5.36
N ASN A 55 -0.85 16.23 6.14
CA ASN A 55 0.54 16.24 5.73
C ASN A 55 0.79 15.16 4.66
N ASN A 56 1.60 15.47 3.65
CA ASN A 56 2.07 14.54 2.63
C ASN A 56 2.67 13.26 3.24
N ALA A 57 3.48 13.40 4.30
CA ALA A 57 4.04 12.25 4.99
C ALA A 57 2.96 11.41 5.70
N ALA A 58 1.93 12.08 6.24
CA ALA A 58 0.79 11.39 6.84
C ALA A 58 -0.05 10.66 5.79
N ALA A 59 -0.17 11.18 4.56
CA ALA A 59 -0.85 10.46 3.47
C ALA A 59 -0.15 9.11 3.18
N ILE A 60 1.18 9.10 3.06
CA ILE A 60 1.96 7.86 2.88
C ILE A 60 1.74 6.90 4.06
N ALA A 61 1.84 7.40 5.29
CA ALA A 61 1.63 6.59 6.49
C ALA A 61 0.21 5.98 6.53
N ASN A 62 -0.81 6.75 6.15
CA ASN A 62 -2.19 6.26 6.11
C ASN A 62 -2.42 5.21 5.00
N MET A 63 -1.72 5.30 3.86
CA MET A 63 -1.70 4.21 2.86
C MET A 63 -1.14 2.90 3.46
N GLU A 64 -0.08 3.01 4.26
CA GLU A 64 0.49 1.85 4.96
C GLU A 64 -0.45 1.28 6.02
N LEU A 65 -1.10 2.13 6.82
CA LEU A 65 -2.10 1.72 7.79
C LEU A 65 -3.28 0.98 7.13
N ALA A 66 -3.72 1.46 5.96
CA ALA A 66 -4.75 0.77 5.18
C ALA A 66 -4.29 -0.64 4.76
N ARG A 67 -3.02 -0.80 4.33
CA ARG A 67 -2.46 -2.13 4.02
C ARG A 67 -2.37 -3.03 5.25
N TRP A 68 -1.92 -2.52 6.39
CA TRP A 68 -1.88 -3.31 7.64
C TRP A 68 -3.26 -3.79 8.07
N HIS A 69 -4.27 -2.93 7.96
CA HIS A 69 -5.66 -3.32 8.19
C HIS A 69 -6.14 -4.35 7.16
N ASN A 70 -5.78 -4.20 5.88
CA ASN A 70 -6.12 -5.20 4.86
C ASN A 70 -5.51 -6.56 5.20
N THR A 71 -4.25 -6.57 5.65
CA THR A 71 -3.52 -7.79 6.01
C THR A 71 -4.20 -8.57 7.12
N GLY A 72 -4.72 -7.89 8.15
CA GLY A 72 -5.47 -8.57 9.22
C GLY A 72 -6.87 -9.02 8.78
N VAL A 73 -7.64 -8.17 8.08
CA VAL A 73 -9.04 -8.52 7.72
C VAL A 73 -9.12 -9.64 6.66
N SER A 74 -8.16 -9.68 5.72
CA SER A 74 -8.10 -10.70 4.66
C SER A 74 -7.65 -12.08 5.17
N GLY A 75 -7.03 -12.15 6.34
CA GLY A 75 -6.40 -13.37 6.85
C GLY A 75 -4.98 -13.59 6.37
N MET A 76 -4.40 -12.60 5.69
CA MET A 76 -3.01 -12.61 5.25
C MET A 76 -2.06 -12.61 6.45
N PHE A 77 -2.42 -11.95 7.55
CA PHE A 77 -1.55 -11.85 8.73
C PHE A 77 -1.17 -13.22 9.29
N GLU A 78 -2.12 -14.15 9.40
CA GLU A 78 -1.86 -15.51 9.88
C GLU A 78 -0.89 -16.26 8.96
N LEU A 79 -1.01 -16.08 7.63
CA LEU A 79 -0.08 -16.67 6.66
C LEU A 79 1.31 -16.07 6.76
N VAL A 80 1.40 -14.76 6.98
CA VAL A 80 2.64 -14.02 7.14
C VAL A 80 3.43 -14.53 8.33
N VAL A 81 2.75 -14.72 9.46
CA VAL A 81 3.36 -15.27 10.67
C VAL A 81 3.76 -16.74 10.44
N ALA A 82 2.87 -17.55 9.86
CA ALA A 82 3.12 -18.98 9.65
C ALA A 82 4.29 -19.26 8.70
N HIS A 83 4.41 -18.49 7.61
CA HIS A 83 5.44 -18.68 6.59
C HIS A 83 6.64 -17.74 6.75
N LYS A 84 6.66 -16.92 7.81
CA LYS A 84 7.69 -15.90 8.05
C LYS A 84 7.88 -14.96 6.85
N TRP A 85 6.77 -14.58 6.23
CA TRP A 85 6.80 -13.66 5.11
C TRP A 85 7.04 -12.23 5.58
N MET A 86 7.65 -11.43 4.73
CA MET A 86 7.93 -10.02 4.96
C MET A 86 7.49 -9.21 3.74
N PHE A 87 6.57 -8.27 3.96
CA PHE A 87 6.19 -7.29 2.94
C PHE A 87 7.19 -6.14 2.92
N LEU A 88 7.70 -5.82 1.74
CA LEU A 88 8.65 -4.74 1.54
C LEU A 88 8.10 -3.79 0.47
N ALA A 89 7.89 -2.52 0.83
CA ALA A 89 7.57 -1.49 -0.13
C ALA A 89 8.86 -1.05 -0.86
N GLY A 90 8.88 -1.19 -2.18
CA GLY A 90 10.03 -0.82 -3.01
C GLY A 90 10.05 0.67 -3.36
N ALA A 91 8.89 1.22 -3.72
CA ALA A 91 8.72 2.64 -4.00
C ALA A 91 7.25 3.06 -3.89
N ASN A 92 7.02 4.37 -3.78
CA ASN A 92 5.69 4.98 -3.72
C ASN A 92 5.63 6.16 -4.70
N MET A 93 4.55 6.24 -5.47
CA MET A 93 4.23 7.38 -6.33
C MET A 93 2.88 7.92 -5.90
N ILE A 94 2.78 9.22 -5.61
CA ILE A 94 1.56 9.83 -5.06
C ILE A 94 1.23 11.10 -5.83
N ARG A 95 -0.05 11.24 -6.16
CA ARG A 95 -0.65 12.44 -6.73
C ARG A 95 -1.66 13.03 -5.75
N TYR A 96 -1.40 14.25 -5.31
CA TYR A 96 -2.32 15.05 -4.51
C TYR A 96 -3.20 15.87 -5.46
N ARG A 97 -4.51 15.65 -5.43
CA ARG A 97 -5.48 16.37 -6.26
C ARG A 97 -6.17 17.47 -5.46
N HIS A 98 -6.59 17.14 -4.25
CA HIS A 98 -7.26 18.05 -3.34
C HIS A 98 -6.75 17.82 -1.92
N GLU A 99 -6.60 18.91 -1.18
CA GLU A 99 -6.29 18.90 0.24
C GLU A 99 -7.42 18.28 1.07
N ILE A 100 -7.04 17.58 2.14
CA ILE A 100 -7.97 17.00 3.11
C ILE A 100 -7.96 17.91 4.35
N PRO A 101 -9.07 18.58 4.66
CA PRO A 101 -9.14 19.52 5.77
C PRO A 101 -8.91 18.85 7.14
N PRO A 102 -8.55 19.62 8.18
CA PRO A 102 -8.46 19.12 9.53
C PRO A 102 -9.71 18.40 9.99
N PHE A 103 -9.51 17.28 10.68
CA PHE A 103 -10.59 16.45 11.23
C PHE A 103 -11.57 15.90 10.20
N ALA A 104 -11.37 16.10 8.90
CA ALA A 104 -12.24 15.57 7.86
C ALA A 104 -12.17 14.04 7.82
N ALA A 105 -13.32 13.41 7.52
CA ALA A 105 -13.39 11.98 7.29
C ALA A 105 -12.93 11.65 5.87
N TYR A 106 -12.21 10.54 5.73
CA TYR A 106 -11.80 9.99 4.44
C TYR A 106 -11.86 8.46 4.47
N ALA A 107 -12.01 7.86 3.30
CA ALA A 107 -11.90 6.42 3.10
C ALA A 107 -10.74 6.14 2.12
N ILE A 108 -9.89 5.18 2.44
CA ILE A 108 -8.83 4.70 1.57
C ILE A 108 -9.30 3.42 0.92
N HIS A 109 -9.51 3.47 -0.40
CA HIS A 109 -9.80 2.32 -1.22
C HIS A 109 -8.48 1.76 -1.73
N SER A 110 -8.14 0.54 -1.29
CA SER A 110 -6.89 -0.13 -1.61
C SER A 110 -7.14 -1.38 -2.44
N ASP A 111 -6.52 -1.46 -3.61
CA ASP A 111 -6.66 -2.59 -4.54
C ASP A 111 -5.35 -2.85 -5.28
N VAL A 112 -4.99 -4.13 -5.47
CA VAL A 112 -3.90 -4.48 -6.37
C VAL A 112 -4.37 -4.32 -7.81
N ILE A 113 -3.67 -3.48 -8.57
CA ILE A 113 -4.03 -3.13 -9.95
C ILE A 113 -3.19 -3.85 -11.00
N PHE A 114 -2.04 -4.41 -10.60
CA PHE A 114 -1.15 -5.16 -11.48
C PHE A 114 -0.15 -5.96 -10.63
N TRP A 115 0.36 -7.06 -11.19
CA TRP A 115 1.46 -7.83 -10.62
C TRP A 115 2.27 -8.52 -11.72
N ASP A 116 3.54 -8.72 -11.43
CA ASP A 116 4.44 -9.61 -12.16
C ASP A 116 4.87 -10.77 -11.23
N ASP A 117 5.87 -11.55 -11.64
CA ASP A 117 6.37 -12.69 -10.87
C ASP A 117 7.00 -12.30 -9.52
N THR A 118 7.38 -11.04 -9.36
CA THR A 118 8.14 -10.53 -8.20
C THR A 118 7.39 -9.45 -7.43
N TRP A 119 6.79 -8.50 -8.12
CA TRP A 119 6.21 -7.29 -7.57
C TRP A 119 4.72 -7.22 -7.84
N PHE A 120 3.99 -6.62 -6.91
CA PHE A 120 2.61 -6.20 -7.14
C PHE A 120 2.41 -4.75 -6.74
N PHE A 121 1.41 -4.13 -7.36
CA PHE A 121 1.18 -2.69 -7.32
C PHE A 121 -0.16 -2.42 -6.64
N PHE A 122 -0.09 -1.89 -5.43
CA PHE A 122 -1.26 -1.43 -4.70
C PHE A 122 -1.62 -0.01 -5.11
N ARG A 123 -2.83 0.19 -5.62
CA ARG A 123 -3.43 1.51 -5.73
C ARG A 123 -4.15 1.86 -4.44
N HIS A 124 -4.03 3.10 -4.02
CA HIS A 124 -4.67 3.68 -2.84
C HIS A 124 -5.38 4.97 -3.24
N ARG A 125 -6.69 5.03 -3.08
CA ARG A 125 -7.51 6.22 -3.38
C ARG A 125 -8.16 6.76 -2.13
N PHE A 126 -7.84 8.00 -1.77
CA PHE A 126 -8.45 8.72 -0.66
C PHE A 126 -9.70 9.41 -1.17
N VAL A 127 -10.87 8.98 -0.70
CA VAL A 127 -12.15 9.53 -1.12
C VAL A 127 -12.90 10.11 0.06
N CYS A 128 -13.66 11.18 -0.18
CA CYS A 128 -14.62 11.68 0.78
C CYS A 128 -15.77 10.67 0.89
N PRO A 129 -16.05 10.12 2.09
CA PRO A 129 -17.12 9.13 2.24
C PRO A 129 -18.52 9.71 1.99
N THR A 130 -18.68 11.03 2.12
CA THR A 130 -19.97 11.71 1.91
C THR A 130 -20.17 12.17 0.47
N THR A 131 -19.15 12.77 -0.15
CA THR A 131 -19.28 13.40 -1.47
C THR A 131 -18.70 12.57 -2.60
N GLY A 132 -17.96 11.49 -2.30
CA GLY A 132 -17.22 10.70 -3.30
C GLY A 132 -16.01 11.41 -3.91
N LYS A 133 -15.70 12.65 -3.48
CA LYS A 133 -14.58 13.44 -4.00
C LYS A 133 -13.25 12.72 -3.77
N LEU A 134 -12.46 12.52 -4.84
CA LEU A 134 -11.12 11.93 -4.79
C LEU A 134 -10.09 13.00 -4.40
N PHE A 135 -9.44 12.83 -3.24
CA PHE A 135 -8.43 13.74 -2.73
C PHE A 135 -7.01 13.38 -3.21
N ILE A 136 -6.63 12.12 -3.08
CA ILE A 136 -5.28 11.62 -3.29
C ILE A 136 -5.36 10.27 -3.98
N GLU A 137 -4.48 10.04 -4.95
CA GLU A 137 -4.22 8.70 -5.49
C GLU A 137 -2.74 8.37 -5.33
N GLY A 138 -2.45 7.19 -4.77
CA GLY A 138 -1.11 6.69 -4.60
C GLY A 138 -0.97 5.28 -5.16
N VAL A 139 0.20 4.96 -5.70
CA VAL A 139 0.60 3.62 -6.10
C VAL A 139 1.83 3.21 -5.31
N THR A 140 1.74 2.09 -4.61
CA THR A 140 2.83 1.47 -3.87
C THR A 140 3.23 0.18 -4.54
N ARG A 141 4.51 0.06 -4.88
CA ARG A 141 5.10 -1.19 -5.36
C ARG A 141 5.59 -2.02 -4.18
N VAL A 142 5.21 -3.29 -4.11
CA VAL A 142 5.47 -4.17 -2.98
C VAL A 142 5.99 -5.53 -3.44
N VAL A 143 6.94 -6.10 -2.69
CA VAL A 143 7.43 -7.48 -2.83
C VAL A 143 7.24 -8.21 -1.52
N VAL A 144 7.04 -9.53 -1.59
CA VAL A 144 7.02 -10.41 -0.43
C VAL A 144 8.22 -11.32 -0.46
N LYS A 145 8.90 -11.46 0.68
CA LYS A 145 10.02 -12.38 0.85
C LYS A 145 9.80 -13.33 2.01
N ASP A 146 10.29 -14.56 1.90
CA ASP A 146 10.36 -15.50 3.02
C ASP A 146 11.58 -15.26 3.93
N SER A 147 11.75 -16.10 4.94
CA SER A 147 12.91 -16.07 5.85
C SER A 147 14.26 -16.33 5.17
N HIS A 148 14.26 -16.95 4.00
CA HIS A 148 15.45 -17.24 3.19
C HIS A 148 15.70 -16.19 2.11
N ARG A 149 14.92 -15.09 2.11
CA ARG A 149 14.96 -14.01 1.11
C ARG A 149 14.48 -14.42 -0.29
N ASN A 150 13.83 -15.56 -0.43
CA ASN A 150 13.17 -15.94 -1.67
C ASN A 150 11.93 -15.06 -1.88
N THR A 151 11.72 -14.63 -3.11
CA THR A 151 10.52 -13.89 -3.51
C THR A 151 9.32 -14.82 -3.56
N ILE A 152 8.20 -14.37 -3.01
CA ILE A 152 6.91 -15.06 -3.09
C ILE A 152 6.00 -14.26 -4.01
N SER A 153 5.55 -14.89 -5.10
CA SER A 153 4.74 -14.23 -6.13
C SER A 153 3.28 -14.05 -5.67
N LEU A 154 2.57 -13.08 -6.27
CA LEU A 154 1.17 -12.85 -5.92
C LEU A 154 0.26 -14.06 -6.16
N PRO A 155 0.42 -14.85 -7.24
CA PRO A 155 -0.32 -16.11 -7.41
C PRO A 155 -0.08 -17.14 -6.29
N GLN A 156 1.16 -17.26 -5.78
CA GLN A 156 1.45 -18.14 -4.64
C GLN A 156 0.75 -17.67 -3.37
N ILE A 157 0.74 -16.36 -3.14
CA ILE A 157 0.04 -15.73 -2.02
C ILE A 157 -1.47 -15.98 -2.12
N ALA A 158 -2.08 -15.74 -3.29
CA ALA A 158 -3.50 -15.98 -3.53
C ALA A 158 -3.91 -17.44 -3.29
N LYS A 159 -3.08 -18.39 -3.76
CA LYS A 159 -3.26 -19.82 -3.49
C LYS A 159 -3.22 -20.13 -1.99
N ALA A 160 -2.26 -19.54 -1.25
CA ALA A 160 -2.15 -19.74 0.19
C ALA A 160 -3.36 -19.16 0.97
N MET A 161 -3.97 -18.10 0.46
CA MET A 161 -5.23 -17.56 1.00
C MET A 161 -6.49 -18.33 0.60
N GLY A 162 -6.35 -19.38 -0.22
CA GLY A 162 -7.51 -20.13 -0.74
C GLY A 162 -8.40 -19.28 -1.65
N ILE A 163 -7.82 -18.26 -2.28
CA ILE A 163 -8.48 -17.48 -3.34
C ILE A 163 -8.22 -18.22 -4.65
N GLY A 164 -9.22 -18.26 -5.52
CA GLY A 164 -9.11 -18.85 -6.86
C GLY A 164 -7.91 -18.31 -7.65
N PRO A 165 -7.53 -18.98 -8.77
CA PRO A 165 -6.40 -18.56 -9.56
C PRO A 165 -6.58 -17.11 -10.00
N LEU A 166 -5.53 -16.31 -9.79
CA LEU A 166 -5.48 -14.97 -10.35
C LEU A 166 -5.32 -15.08 -11.87
N ASP A 167 -5.66 -14.01 -12.58
CA ASP A 167 -5.37 -13.88 -14.01
C ASP A 167 -3.86 -14.09 -14.24
N PRO A 168 -3.44 -15.07 -15.06
CA PRO A 168 -2.03 -15.29 -15.34
C PRO A 168 -1.40 -14.12 -16.12
N ASN A 169 -2.19 -13.27 -16.79
CA ASN A 169 -1.69 -12.16 -17.57
C ASN A 169 -2.54 -10.90 -17.32
N PRO A 170 -2.43 -10.27 -16.13
CA PRO A 170 -3.20 -9.07 -15.83
C PRO A 170 -2.83 -7.95 -16.80
N GLU A 171 -3.84 -7.29 -17.37
CA GLU A 171 -3.62 -6.12 -18.22
C GLU A 171 -2.89 -5.03 -17.41
N MET A 172 -1.71 -4.61 -17.87
CA MET A 172 -0.93 -3.58 -17.19
C MET A 172 -1.52 -2.18 -17.45
N PRO A 173 -2.04 -1.47 -16.43
CA PRO A 173 -2.59 -0.13 -16.60
C PRO A 173 -1.52 0.88 -16.99
N GLU A 174 -1.92 1.95 -17.69
CA GLU A 174 -0.98 3.01 -18.10
C GLU A 174 -0.27 3.68 -16.92
N THR A 175 -0.96 3.83 -15.78
CA THR A 175 -0.36 4.35 -14.55
C THR A 175 0.79 3.49 -14.04
N VAL A 176 0.72 2.16 -14.22
CA VAL A 176 1.78 1.21 -13.83
C VAL A 176 2.92 1.24 -14.85
N LYS A 177 2.62 1.35 -16.15
CA LYS A 177 3.65 1.54 -17.19
C LYS A 177 4.46 2.82 -16.93
N ALA A 178 3.79 3.92 -16.64
CA ALA A 178 4.43 5.19 -16.30
C ALA A 178 5.25 5.09 -15.00
N TYR A 179 4.71 4.42 -13.99
CA TYR A 179 5.43 4.13 -12.74
C TYR A 179 6.73 3.36 -13.01
N LEU A 180 6.67 2.28 -13.80
CA LEU A 180 7.82 1.44 -14.10
C LEU A 180 8.90 2.19 -14.90
N ARG A 181 8.48 3.08 -15.82
CA ARG A 181 9.40 3.98 -16.52
C ARG A 181 10.14 4.89 -15.55
N TRP A 182 9.43 5.49 -14.60
CA TRP A 182 10.01 6.32 -13.54
C TRP A 182 10.92 5.51 -12.62
N ASP A 183 10.49 4.34 -12.14
CA ASP A 183 11.24 3.43 -11.26
C ASP A 183 12.57 2.98 -11.91
N ALA A 184 12.53 2.64 -13.21
CA ALA A 184 13.73 2.28 -13.95
C ALA A 184 14.70 3.48 -14.10
N ALA A 185 14.17 4.69 -14.32
CA ALA A 185 14.99 5.90 -14.42
C ALA A 185 15.63 6.27 -13.07
N THR A 186 14.87 6.22 -11.98
CA THR A 186 15.40 6.51 -10.64
C THR A 186 16.39 5.45 -10.17
N LYS A 187 16.15 4.17 -10.47
CA LYS A 187 17.12 3.10 -10.20
C LYS A 187 18.47 3.39 -10.85
N ARG A 188 18.49 3.71 -12.16
CA ARG A 188 19.73 4.08 -12.86
C ARG A 188 20.39 5.31 -12.23
N SER A 189 19.61 6.32 -11.85
CA SER A 189 20.14 7.52 -11.18
C SER A 189 20.73 7.23 -9.81
N MET A 190 20.19 6.26 -9.06
CA MET A 190 20.72 5.86 -7.74
C MET A 190 22.00 5.01 -7.88
N GLU A 191 22.05 4.15 -8.90
CA GLU A 191 23.23 3.30 -9.19
C GLU A 191 24.40 4.12 -9.75
N GLY A 192 24.12 5.16 -10.54
CA GLY A 192 25.14 6.06 -11.12
C GLY A 192 25.55 7.22 -10.21
N GLY A 193 25.65 7.00 -8.89
CA GLY A 193 25.73 8.03 -7.84
C GLY A 193 26.63 9.26 -8.06
N ILE A 194 26.33 10.31 -7.29
CA ILE A 194 26.94 11.65 -7.20
C ILE A 194 28.48 11.59 -7.29
N GLY A 195 29.04 11.71 -8.49
CA GLY A 195 30.46 11.47 -8.71
C GLY A 195 30.96 11.72 -10.13
N SER A 196 30.36 12.63 -10.90
CA SER A 196 30.99 13.18 -12.11
C SER A 196 31.53 14.58 -11.82
N GLU A 197 32.79 14.62 -11.40
CA GLU A 197 33.78 15.70 -11.52
C GLU A 197 33.28 17.08 -11.99
N GLN A 198 33.07 17.99 -11.03
CA GLN A 198 33.52 19.37 -11.21
C GLN A 198 35.00 19.45 -10.79
N THR A 199 35.89 18.97 -11.66
CA THR A 199 37.32 19.29 -11.59
C THR A 199 37.75 19.91 -12.92
N LYS A 200 37.23 21.08 -13.24
CA LYS A 200 37.82 22.01 -14.21
C LYS A 200 37.49 23.45 -13.84
N THR A 201 38.27 24.01 -12.91
CA THR A 201 38.63 25.44 -12.89
C THR A 201 39.69 25.66 -11.82
N GLY A 202 40.86 26.13 -12.22
CA GLY A 202 41.96 26.54 -11.34
C GLY A 202 43.30 26.05 -11.85
#